data_AF-A0A7S1FRJ3-F1
#
_entry.id   AF-A0A7S1FRJ3-F1
#
_cell.length_a   1.000
_cell.length_b   1.000
_cell.length_c   1.000
_cell.angle_alpha   90.00
_cell.angle_beta   90.00
_cell.angle_gamma   90.00
#
_symmetry.space_group_name_H-M   'P 1'
#
loop_
_entity.id
_entity.type
_entity.pdbx_description
1 polymer ?
#
loop_
_entity_poly.entity_id
_entity_poly.type
_entity_poly.pdbx_seq_one_letter_code
_entity_poly.pdbx_strand_id
1 'polypeptide(L)'
;KTGIHHHGETSDLRLSPLRISQTLLSLWIRSATSCVANSFASDRITDASTASRGVLSANAATRPLLRAVRGAIESADDRAASALFAEWTESVVAVVGRMLEGYVGGKEYDNVRSGCVKFVETTVLCLSRRGEPMGGSRGRGLAGHRGSADDFALDDIPTGHPTITRELLESLAEFSFTVLRGLVEVGGQTRIERSVIEASATSNRLIDCIKPAALAFLDLASSNPEYYTTVPKDPTALDFKLQQKSYSLAINALSIIATARSGYFHEAATSLARRAQTPPLPSGDGLHRSGA
;
A
#
# COMPACT_ATOMS: atom_id res chain seq x y z
N LYS A 1 6.44 -32.54 -62.01
CA LYS A 1 7.32 -31.44 -61.58
C LYS A 1 6.45 -30.24 -61.21
N THR A 2 5.98 -30.19 -59.97
CA THR A 2 5.28 -29.04 -59.38
C THR A 2 5.69 -29.03 -57.92
N GLY A 3 6.78 -28.31 -57.63
CA GLY A 3 7.28 -28.12 -56.27
C GLY A 3 6.45 -27.04 -55.59
N ILE A 4 5.72 -27.42 -54.56
CA ILE A 4 5.01 -26.52 -53.67
C ILE A 4 6.06 -25.89 -52.75
N HIS A 5 6.33 -24.59 -52.91
CA HIS A 5 7.04 -23.80 -51.93
C HIS A 5 6.10 -23.51 -50.75
N HIS A 6 6.15 -24.33 -49.71
CA HIS A 6 5.69 -23.93 -48.39
C HIS A 6 6.82 -23.21 -47.66
N HIS A 7 6.92 -21.89 -47.88
CA HIS A 7 7.51 -21.00 -46.88
C HIS A 7 6.48 -20.81 -45.77
N GLY A 8 6.44 -21.77 -44.85
CA GLY A 8 5.85 -21.58 -43.54
C GLY A 8 6.95 -21.06 -42.63
N GLU A 9 7.01 -19.74 -42.45
CA GLU A 9 7.79 -19.09 -41.41
C GLU A 9 7.31 -19.59 -40.04
N THR A 10 7.94 -20.69 -39.64
CA THR A 10 8.35 -21.10 -38.31
C THR A 10 8.85 -20.01 -37.38
N SER A 11 8.20 -18.86 -37.23
CA SER A 11 8.70 -17.80 -36.35
C SER A 11 8.67 -18.31 -34.91
N ASP A 12 9.80 -18.84 -34.47
CA ASP A 12 10.09 -19.33 -33.13
C ASP A 12 9.72 -18.26 -32.10
N LEU A 13 8.51 -18.39 -31.54
CA LEU A 13 8.01 -17.69 -30.36
C LEU A 13 8.71 -18.18 -29.07
N ARG A 14 10.04 -18.36 -29.12
CA ARG A 14 10.83 -18.58 -27.91
C ARG A 14 11.02 -17.23 -27.22
N LEU A 15 10.06 -16.86 -26.39
CA LEU A 15 10.22 -15.77 -25.45
C LEU A 15 11.51 -16.02 -24.65
N SER A 16 12.38 -15.00 -24.57
CA SER A 16 13.57 -15.10 -23.73
C SER A 16 13.17 -15.40 -22.28
N PRO A 17 14.01 -16.10 -21.49
CA PRO A 17 13.72 -16.39 -20.09
C PRO A 17 13.30 -15.15 -19.29
N LEU A 18 13.90 -13.99 -19.59
CA LEU A 18 13.55 -12.69 -19.01
C LEU A 18 12.09 -12.30 -19.33
N ARG A 19 11.66 -12.43 -20.60
CA ARG A 19 10.29 -12.13 -21.02
C ARG A 19 9.28 -13.09 -20.41
N ILE A 20 9.65 -14.36 -20.23
CA ILE A 20 8.81 -15.34 -19.54
C ILE A 20 8.60 -14.92 -18.09
N SER A 21 9.68 -14.56 -17.37
CA SER A 21 9.58 -14.09 -15.99
C SER A 21 8.74 -12.81 -15.85
N GLN A 22 8.91 -11.83 -16.75
CA GLN A 22 8.08 -10.62 -16.77
C GLN A 22 6.60 -10.95 -16.99
N THR A 23 6.29 -11.82 -17.95
CA THR A 23 4.91 -12.24 -18.24
C THR A 23 4.27 -12.94 -17.03
N LEU A 24 5.03 -13.80 -16.34
CA LEU A 24 4.53 -14.48 -15.14
C LEU A 24 4.27 -13.49 -13.99
N LEU A 25 5.15 -12.49 -13.80
CA LEU A 25 4.93 -11.43 -12.81
C LEU A 25 3.70 -10.59 -13.13
N SER A 26 3.50 -10.24 -14.41
CA SER A 26 2.31 -9.54 -14.90
C SER A 26 1.03 -10.33 -14.63
N LEU A 27 1.02 -11.62 -14.93
CA LEU A 27 -0.13 -12.50 -14.66
C LEU A 27 -0.39 -12.62 -13.16
N TRP A 28 0.66 -12.74 -12.35
CA TRP A 28 0.54 -12.82 -10.89
C TRP A 28 -0.09 -11.56 -10.32
N ILE A 29 0.46 -10.37 -10.62
CA ILE A 29 -0.07 -9.12 -10.07
C ILE A 29 -1.51 -8.86 -10.53
N ARG A 30 -1.84 -9.14 -11.80
CA ARG A 30 -3.20 -8.99 -12.33
C ARG A 30 -4.19 -9.93 -11.65
N SER A 31 -3.81 -11.18 -11.41
CA SER A 31 -4.64 -12.13 -10.68
C SER A 31 -4.86 -11.68 -9.23
N ALA A 32 -3.82 -11.22 -8.55
CA ALA A 32 -3.91 -10.68 -7.20
C ALA A 32 -4.85 -9.46 -7.15
N THR A 33 -4.65 -8.49 -8.05
CA THR A 33 -5.49 -7.30 -8.19
C THR A 33 -6.96 -7.66 -8.47
N SER A 34 -7.21 -8.66 -9.33
CA SER A 34 -8.57 -9.17 -9.58
C SER A 34 -9.24 -9.73 -8.32
N CYS A 35 -8.50 -10.48 -7.49
CA CYS A 35 -9.01 -10.94 -6.19
C CYS A 35 -9.30 -9.78 -5.22
N VAL A 36 -8.56 -8.67 -5.32
CA VAL A 36 -8.80 -7.47 -4.50
C VAL A 36 -9.95 -6.62 -5.05
N ALA A 37 -10.16 -6.57 -6.36
CA ALA A 37 -11.21 -5.76 -6.98
C ALA A 37 -12.58 -6.45 -7.03
N ASN A 38 -12.63 -7.74 -7.40
CA ASN A 38 -13.87 -8.46 -7.74
C ASN A 38 -14.64 -9.03 -6.55
N SER A 39 -14.11 -8.97 -5.32
CA SER A 39 -14.79 -9.47 -4.11
C SER A 39 -16.05 -8.69 -3.69
N PHE A 40 -16.60 -7.83 -4.56
CA PHE A 40 -17.81 -7.04 -4.30
C PHE A 40 -19.10 -7.57 -4.94
N ALA A 41 -19.03 -8.59 -5.79
CA ALA A 41 -20.25 -9.09 -6.43
C ALA A 41 -21.11 -9.98 -5.51
N SER A 42 -20.66 -10.28 -4.29
CA SER A 42 -21.31 -11.27 -3.42
C SER A 42 -21.08 -10.97 -1.93
N ASP A 43 -22.10 -11.17 -1.10
CA ASP A 43 -22.10 -10.94 0.36
C ASP A 43 -21.40 -12.05 1.17
N ARG A 44 -20.57 -12.88 0.52
CA ARG A 44 -20.06 -14.13 1.10
C ARG A 44 -18.76 -13.91 1.86
N ILE A 45 -18.63 -14.60 2.99
CA ILE A 45 -17.39 -14.66 3.81
C ILE A 45 -16.18 -15.14 2.99
N THR A 46 -16.42 -15.94 1.94
CA THR A 46 -15.41 -16.38 0.97
C THR A 46 -14.72 -15.21 0.26
N ASP A 47 -15.40 -14.08 0.12
CA ASP A 47 -14.97 -12.97 -0.72
C ASP A 47 -13.96 -12.10 0.03
N ALA A 48 -14.09 -12.01 1.35
CA ALA A 48 -13.10 -11.36 2.23
C ALA A 48 -11.83 -12.18 2.42
N SER A 49 -11.94 -13.51 2.52
CA SER A 49 -10.77 -14.40 2.56
C SER A 49 -9.99 -14.32 1.25
N THR A 50 -10.70 -14.32 0.11
CA THR A 50 -10.13 -14.15 -1.23
C THR A 50 -9.47 -12.78 -1.38
N ALA A 51 -10.15 -11.70 -0.95
CA ALA A 51 -9.57 -10.35 -0.97
C ALA A 51 -8.31 -10.26 -0.10
N SER A 52 -8.34 -10.78 1.13
CA SER A 52 -7.18 -10.79 2.03
C SER A 52 -5.98 -11.52 1.42
N ARG A 53 -6.21 -12.70 0.81
CA ARG A 53 -5.16 -13.41 0.06
C ARG A 53 -4.69 -12.64 -1.16
N GLY A 54 -5.60 -11.96 -1.87
CA GLY A 54 -5.28 -11.07 -2.97
C GLY A 54 -4.33 -9.95 -2.55
N VAL A 55 -4.61 -9.28 -1.42
CA VAL A 55 -3.74 -8.21 -0.88
C VAL A 55 -2.37 -8.76 -0.49
N LEU A 56 -2.31 -9.90 0.20
CA LEU A 56 -1.03 -10.54 0.57
C LEU A 56 -0.23 -10.96 -0.66
N SER A 57 -0.90 -11.47 -1.68
CA SER A 57 -0.31 -11.87 -2.97
C SER A 57 0.25 -10.66 -3.72
N ALA A 58 -0.49 -9.56 -3.80
CA ALA A 58 -0.05 -8.30 -4.38
C ALA A 58 1.17 -7.72 -3.63
N ASN A 59 1.17 -7.80 -2.30
CA ASN A 59 2.28 -7.37 -1.47
C ASN A 59 3.55 -8.19 -1.76
N ALA A 60 3.42 -9.52 -1.87
CA ALA A 60 4.52 -10.41 -2.20
C ALA A 60 5.09 -10.18 -3.61
N ALA A 61 4.22 -9.81 -4.57
CA ALA A 61 4.60 -9.51 -5.94
C ALA A 61 5.26 -8.12 -6.11
N THR A 62 5.05 -7.19 -5.17
CA THR A 62 5.51 -5.79 -5.30
C THR A 62 7.02 -5.66 -5.51
N ARG A 63 7.85 -6.22 -4.64
CA ARG A 63 9.32 -6.14 -4.78
C ARG A 63 9.83 -6.81 -6.06
N PRO A 64 9.44 -8.06 -6.39
CA PRO A 64 9.82 -8.67 -7.67
C PRO A 64 9.42 -7.85 -8.90
N LEU A 65 8.22 -7.26 -8.89
CA LEU A 65 7.71 -6.48 -10.01
C LEU A 65 8.49 -5.17 -10.18
N LEU A 66 8.79 -4.45 -9.10
CA LEU A 66 9.61 -3.24 -9.15
C LEU A 66 11.07 -3.53 -9.57
N ARG A 67 11.62 -4.70 -9.21
CA ARG A 67 12.91 -5.16 -9.74
C ARG A 67 12.85 -5.45 -11.25
N ALA A 68 11.75 -6.01 -11.74
CA ALA A 68 11.54 -6.23 -13.17
C ALA A 68 11.39 -4.90 -13.94
N VAL A 69 10.72 -3.91 -13.34
CA VAL A 69 10.66 -2.53 -13.87
C VAL A 69 12.07 -1.94 -13.96
N ARG A 70 12.85 -2.00 -12.87
CA ARG A 70 14.26 -1.58 -12.86
C ARG A 70 15.02 -2.22 -14.04
N GLY A 71 14.98 -3.55 -14.16
CA GLY A 71 15.73 -4.26 -15.20
C GLY A 71 15.29 -3.88 -16.62
N ALA A 72 14.02 -3.58 -16.83
CA ALA A 72 13.51 -3.07 -18.11
C ALA A 72 14.05 -1.66 -18.41
N ILE A 73 14.09 -0.76 -17.42
CA ILE A 73 14.69 0.58 -17.56
C ILE A 73 16.19 0.48 -17.87
N GLU A 74 16.93 -0.38 -17.16
CA GLU A 74 18.36 -0.63 -17.41
C GLU A 74 18.62 -1.18 -18.82
N SER A 75 17.65 -1.92 -19.37
CA SER A 75 17.71 -2.46 -20.73
C SER A 75 17.18 -1.50 -21.80
N ALA A 76 16.82 -0.27 -21.42
CA ALA A 76 16.17 0.72 -22.29
C ALA A 76 14.87 0.22 -22.96
N ASP A 77 14.14 -0.70 -22.32
CA ASP A 77 12.82 -1.17 -22.74
C ASP A 77 11.74 -0.38 -22.00
N ASP A 78 11.57 0.89 -22.38
CA ASP A 78 10.61 1.82 -21.75
C ASP A 78 9.16 1.31 -21.83
N ARG A 79 8.85 0.53 -22.88
CA ARG A 79 7.52 -0.06 -23.06
C ARG A 79 7.27 -1.15 -22.03
N ALA A 80 8.22 -2.06 -21.84
CA ALA A 80 8.09 -3.11 -20.81
C ALA A 80 8.09 -2.51 -19.41
N ALA A 81 8.96 -1.53 -19.13
CA ALA A 81 9.00 -0.82 -17.86
C ALA A 81 7.66 -0.16 -17.54
N SER A 82 7.11 0.60 -18.50
CA SER A 82 5.81 1.27 -18.35
C SER A 82 4.65 0.28 -18.17
N ALA A 83 4.65 -0.86 -18.90
CA ALA A 83 3.59 -1.86 -18.78
C ALA A 83 3.58 -2.54 -17.39
N LEU A 84 4.75 -2.97 -16.91
CA LEU A 84 4.90 -3.59 -15.59
C LEU A 84 4.57 -2.60 -14.47
N PHE A 85 5.02 -1.35 -14.61
CA PHE A 85 4.72 -0.30 -13.67
C PHE A 85 3.21 0.00 -13.64
N ALA A 86 2.55 0.12 -14.78
CA ALA A 86 1.10 0.33 -14.85
C ALA A 86 0.32 -0.77 -14.11
N GLU A 87 0.68 -2.03 -14.31
CA GLU A 87 0.05 -3.16 -13.59
C GLU A 87 0.27 -3.10 -12.08
N TRP A 88 1.47 -2.69 -11.64
CA TRP A 88 1.75 -2.44 -10.23
C TRP A 88 0.87 -1.29 -9.69
N THR A 89 0.78 -0.18 -10.41
CA THR A 89 -0.02 0.99 -9.97
C THR A 89 -1.51 0.67 -9.84
N GLU A 90 -2.08 -0.12 -10.76
CA GLU A 90 -3.47 -0.58 -10.64
C GLU A 90 -3.66 -1.48 -9.41
N SER A 91 -2.65 -2.27 -9.03
CA SER A 91 -2.67 -3.03 -7.78
C SER A 91 -2.68 -2.13 -6.55
N VAL A 92 -1.87 -1.07 -6.54
CA VAL A 92 -1.87 -0.09 -5.45
C VAL A 92 -3.23 0.59 -5.31
N VAL A 93 -3.84 1.03 -6.43
CA VAL A 93 -5.18 1.61 -6.43
C VAL A 93 -6.20 0.63 -5.87
N ALA A 94 -6.18 -0.64 -6.31
CA ALA A 94 -7.12 -1.64 -5.80
C ALA A 94 -6.95 -1.91 -4.31
N VAL A 95 -5.71 -2.01 -3.80
CA VAL A 95 -5.43 -2.28 -2.39
C VAL A 95 -5.76 -1.07 -1.51
N VAL A 96 -5.40 0.14 -1.92
CA VAL A 96 -5.72 1.36 -1.17
C VAL A 96 -7.21 1.65 -1.22
N GLY A 97 -7.86 1.50 -2.38
CA GLY A 97 -9.32 1.55 -2.49
C GLY A 97 -9.98 0.57 -1.52
N ARG A 98 -9.52 -0.69 -1.51
CA ARG A 98 -10.02 -1.72 -0.59
C ARG A 98 -9.79 -1.40 0.88
N MET A 99 -8.68 -0.74 1.22
CA MET A 99 -8.43 -0.24 2.56
C MET A 99 -9.51 0.75 2.98
N LEU A 100 -9.87 1.67 2.08
CA LEU A 100 -10.76 2.80 2.36
C LEU A 100 -12.25 2.47 2.27
N GLU A 101 -12.65 1.43 1.55
CA GLU A 101 -14.05 0.99 1.35
C GLU A 101 -14.70 0.39 2.61
N GLY A 102 -14.66 1.11 3.74
CA GLY A 102 -15.17 0.68 5.03
C GLY A 102 -16.61 0.12 5.01
N TYR A 103 -16.84 -0.89 5.87
CA TYR A 103 -18.14 -1.35 6.37
C TYR A 103 -19.29 -1.49 5.35
N VAL A 104 -19.07 -2.15 4.20
CA VAL A 104 -20.20 -2.58 3.36
C VAL A 104 -20.92 -3.75 4.06
N GLY A 105 -22.11 -3.49 4.62
CA GLY A 105 -23.02 -4.54 5.09
C GLY A 105 -22.77 -5.08 6.50
N GLY A 106 -22.10 -4.33 7.39
CA GLY A 106 -22.07 -4.69 8.81
C GLY A 106 -20.94 -5.64 9.25
N LYS A 107 -20.05 -6.06 8.34
CA LYS A 107 -18.98 -7.04 8.63
C LYS A 107 -17.61 -6.38 8.73
N GLU A 108 -16.93 -6.55 9.86
CA GLU A 108 -15.52 -6.17 10.06
C GLU A 108 -14.58 -7.10 9.26
N TYR A 109 -13.86 -6.56 8.28
CA TYR A 109 -12.81 -7.29 7.53
C TYR A 109 -11.40 -6.86 7.95
N ASP A 110 -11.10 -7.02 9.24
CA ASP A 110 -9.83 -6.60 9.84
C ASP A 110 -8.60 -7.30 9.21
N ASN A 111 -8.76 -8.54 8.75
CA ASN A 111 -7.74 -9.30 8.02
C ASN A 111 -7.39 -8.71 6.64
N VAL A 112 -8.35 -8.07 5.97
CA VAL A 112 -8.10 -7.36 4.70
C VAL A 112 -7.38 -6.05 5.00
N ARG A 113 -7.86 -5.28 5.98
CA ARG A 113 -7.28 -3.99 6.37
C ARG A 113 -5.84 -4.12 6.86
N SER A 114 -5.54 -5.11 7.70
CA SER A 114 -4.17 -5.42 8.14
C SER A 114 -3.25 -5.81 6.98
N GLY A 115 -3.76 -6.58 6.01
CA GLY A 115 -3.05 -6.85 4.76
C GLY A 115 -2.72 -5.56 4.01
N CYS A 116 -3.69 -4.64 3.92
CA CYS A 116 -3.49 -3.35 3.24
C CYS A 116 -2.44 -2.50 3.95
N VAL A 117 -2.45 -2.44 5.29
CA VAL A 117 -1.41 -1.76 6.08
C VAL A 117 -0.02 -2.27 5.73
N LYS A 118 0.16 -3.60 5.60
CA LYS A 118 1.44 -4.20 5.21
C LYS A 118 1.83 -3.95 3.75
N PHE A 119 0.85 -3.86 2.86
CA PHE A 119 1.08 -3.44 1.49
C PHE A 119 1.57 -1.99 1.42
N VAL A 120 0.89 -1.07 2.10
CA VAL A 120 1.28 0.35 2.16
C VAL A 120 2.66 0.52 2.79
N GLU A 121 2.98 -0.22 3.86
CA GLU A 121 4.33 -0.28 4.44
C GLU A 121 5.39 -0.65 3.38
N THR A 122 5.13 -1.70 2.61
CA THR A 122 6.04 -2.16 1.56
C THR A 122 6.18 -1.14 0.44
N THR A 123 5.10 -0.48 0.03
CA THR A 123 5.14 0.62 -0.94
C THR A 123 6.05 1.75 -0.47
N VAL A 124 5.89 2.21 0.78
CA VAL A 124 6.77 3.26 1.34
C VAL A 124 8.23 2.80 1.31
N LEU A 125 8.52 1.59 1.79
CA LEU A 125 9.89 1.06 1.81
C LEU A 125 10.51 1.01 0.41
N CYS A 126 9.77 0.53 -0.59
CA CYS A 126 10.30 0.36 -1.95
C CYS A 126 10.49 1.69 -2.68
N LEU A 127 9.66 2.69 -2.38
CA LEU A 127 9.65 3.97 -3.10
C LEU A 127 10.37 5.12 -2.37
N SER A 128 11.00 4.82 -1.23
CA SER A 128 11.77 5.78 -0.45
C SER A 128 13.27 5.53 -0.57
N ARG A 129 14.06 6.59 -0.40
CA ARG A 129 15.53 6.49 -0.30
C ARG A 129 15.94 5.76 0.96
N ARG A 130 17.00 4.95 0.88
CA ARG A 130 17.55 4.28 2.06
C ARG A 130 17.99 5.32 3.08
N GLY A 131 17.73 5.04 4.36
CA GLY A 131 18.24 5.91 5.42
C GLY A 131 19.77 5.85 5.47
N GLU A 132 20.40 6.98 5.75
CA GLU A 132 21.82 6.98 6.09
C GLU A 132 22.04 6.12 7.34
N PRO A 133 23.15 5.36 7.43
CA PRO A 133 23.48 4.64 8.63
C PRO A 133 23.75 5.65 9.74
N MET A 134 22.75 5.88 10.60
CA MET A 134 22.97 6.62 11.84
C MET A 134 24.11 5.94 12.61
N GLY A 135 25.24 6.63 12.67
CA GLY A 135 26.43 6.18 13.37
C GLY A 135 26.11 5.92 14.84
N GLY A 136 26.42 4.72 15.31
CA GLY A 136 26.43 4.39 16.73
C GLY A 136 25.15 3.78 17.28
N SER A 137 24.86 2.53 16.93
CA SER A 137 24.28 1.62 17.94
C SER A 137 24.56 0.17 17.62
N ARG A 138 25.41 -0.44 18.47
CA ARG A 138 25.63 -1.89 18.60
C ARG A 138 24.39 -2.56 19.21
N GLY A 139 23.21 -2.36 18.61
CA GLY A 139 21.98 -3.09 18.92
C GLY A 139 21.85 -4.32 18.02
N ARG A 140 22.56 -5.40 18.37
CA ARG A 140 22.29 -6.74 17.79
C ARG A 140 20.85 -7.13 18.17
N GLY A 141 19.91 -7.01 17.24
CA GLY A 141 18.53 -7.48 17.45
C GLY A 141 17.54 -7.14 16.34
N LEU A 142 17.66 -5.98 15.70
CA LEU A 142 16.75 -5.55 14.61
C LEU A 142 17.49 -5.13 13.32
N ALA A 143 18.83 -5.16 13.34
CA ALA A 143 19.71 -4.88 12.21
C ALA A 143 19.81 -6.03 11.18
N GLY A 144 18.88 -7.00 11.21
CA GLY A 144 18.85 -8.16 10.29
C GLY A 144 18.23 -7.87 8.91
N HIS A 145 17.81 -6.64 8.64
CA HIS A 145 17.23 -6.24 7.34
C HIS A 145 18.00 -5.11 6.64
N ARG A 146 18.91 -4.42 7.33
CA ARG A 146 19.77 -3.41 6.70
C ARG A 146 20.93 -4.12 6.00
N GLY A 147 20.79 -4.31 4.69
CA GLY A 147 21.78 -5.02 3.86
C GLY A 147 21.38 -6.44 3.45
N SER A 148 20.13 -6.86 3.69
CA SER A 148 19.61 -8.04 3.00
C SER A 148 19.54 -7.73 1.50
N ALA A 149 19.90 -8.69 0.65
CA ALA A 149 19.65 -8.63 -0.80
C ALA A 149 18.16 -8.33 -1.13
N ASP A 150 17.28 -8.45 -0.13
CA ASP A 150 15.86 -8.14 -0.22
C ASP A 150 15.43 -6.68 0.06
N ASP A 151 16.30 -5.80 0.56
CA ASP A 151 15.93 -4.40 0.85
C ASP A 151 15.94 -3.54 -0.42
N PHE A 152 14.95 -3.72 -1.31
CA PHE A 152 14.74 -2.87 -2.49
C PHE A 152 14.27 -1.46 -2.09
N ALA A 153 14.82 -0.43 -2.72
CA ALA A 153 14.54 0.98 -2.42
C ALA A 153 14.55 1.86 -3.68
N LEU A 154 14.14 3.13 -3.53
CA LEU A 154 14.11 4.10 -4.62
C LEU A 154 15.46 4.26 -5.32
N ASP A 155 16.55 4.14 -4.56
CA ASP A 155 17.91 4.28 -5.05
C ASP A 155 18.30 3.20 -6.07
N ASP A 156 17.58 2.07 -6.09
CA ASP A 156 17.81 0.99 -7.04
C ASP A 156 17.14 1.26 -8.40
N ILE A 157 16.23 2.23 -8.49
CA ILE A 157 15.53 2.57 -9.73
C ILE A 157 16.37 3.59 -10.52
N PRO A 158 16.79 3.28 -11.76
CA PRO A 158 17.55 4.19 -12.59
C PRO A 158 16.74 5.46 -12.90
N THR A 159 17.43 6.58 -13.01
CA THR A 159 16.85 7.86 -13.42
C THR A 159 16.76 7.97 -14.95
N GLY A 160 15.88 8.86 -15.45
CA GLY A 160 15.84 9.22 -16.87
C GLY A 160 14.75 8.53 -17.69
N HIS A 161 13.96 7.63 -17.09
CA HIS A 161 12.78 7.08 -17.75
C HIS A 161 11.69 8.16 -17.91
N PRO A 162 11.00 8.25 -19.06
CA PRO A 162 10.12 9.39 -19.40
C PRO A 162 8.86 9.53 -18.52
N THR A 163 8.36 8.43 -17.95
CA THR A 163 7.11 8.43 -17.14
C THR A 163 7.32 8.05 -15.68
N ILE A 164 8.13 7.02 -15.41
CA ILE A 164 8.53 6.57 -14.07
C ILE A 164 9.63 7.48 -13.53
N THR A 165 9.25 8.66 -13.01
CA THR A 165 10.19 9.65 -12.48
C THR A 165 10.45 9.47 -10.98
N ARG A 166 11.58 9.97 -10.49
CA ARG A 166 11.91 9.94 -9.04
C ARG A 166 10.85 10.70 -8.23
N GLU A 167 10.41 11.86 -8.74
CA GLU A 167 9.46 12.74 -8.08
C GLU A 167 8.09 12.05 -7.93
N LEU A 168 7.65 11.30 -8.95
CA LEU A 168 6.43 10.51 -8.87
C LEU A 168 6.54 9.46 -7.77
N LEU A 169 7.63 8.69 -7.74
CA LEU A 169 7.82 7.62 -6.76
C LEU A 169 7.95 8.16 -5.32
N GLU A 170 8.68 9.26 -5.13
CA GLU A 170 8.81 9.94 -3.84
C GLU A 170 7.45 10.46 -3.35
N SER A 171 6.65 11.08 -4.24
CA SER A 171 5.30 11.53 -3.90
C SER A 171 4.40 10.38 -3.46
N LEU A 172 4.48 9.24 -4.16
CA LEU A 172 3.71 8.04 -3.79
C LEU A 172 4.13 7.49 -2.43
N ALA A 173 5.43 7.49 -2.13
CA ALA A 173 5.95 7.09 -0.84
C ALA A 173 5.45 8.02 0.27
N GLU A 174 5.48 9.33 0.04
CA GLU A 174 5.04 10.35 1.00
C GLU A 174 3.54 10.25 1.30
N PHE A 175 2.68 10.14 0.26
CA PHE A 175 1.25 9.96 0.47
C PHE A 175 0.94 8.62 1.17
N SER A 176 1.63 7.54 0.81
CA SER A 176 1.48 6.23 1.46
C SER A 176 1.90 6.29 2.94
N PHE A 177 3.00 6.97 3.26
CA PHE A 177 3.45 7.19 4.63
C PHE A 177 2.43 8.02 5.42
N THR A 178 1.89 9.07 4.79
CA THR A 178 0.89 9.94 5.40
C THR A 178 -0.40 9.18 5.76
N VAL A 179 -0.85 8.26 4.90
CA VAL A 179 -1.99 7.37 5.20
C VAL A 179 -1.69 6.54 6.45
N LEU A 180 -0.51 5.92 6.56
CA LEU A 180 -0.14 5.13 7.75
C LEU A 180 -0.02 5.99 9.00
N ARG A 181 0.56 7.20 8.87
CA ARG A 181 0.73 8.13 9.99
C ARG A 181 -0.62 8.58 10.52
N GLY A 182 -1.48 9.11 9.67
CA GLY A 182 -2.80 9.58 10.09
C GLY A 182 -3.65 8.44 10.64
N LEU A 183 -3.52 7.22 10.11
CA LEU A 183 -4.15 6.03 10.69
C LEU A 183 -3.70 5.74 12.14
N VAL A 184 -2.41 5.95 12.45
CA VAL A 184 -1.90 5.80 13.82
C VAL A 184 -2.41 6.92 14.72
N GLU A 185 -2.42 8.16 14.23
CA GLU A 185 -2.86 9.35 14.96
C GLU A 185 -4.35 9.28 15.34
N VAL A 186 -5.21 8.81 14.43
CA VAL A 186 -6.63 8.60 14.70
C VAL A 186 -6.92 7.35 15.52
N GLY A 187 -5.90 6.57 15.91
CA GLY A 187 -6.10 5.40 16.76
C GLY A 187 -6.57 4.14 16.04
N GLY A 188 -6.38 4.05 14.73
CA GLY A 188 -6.83 2.92 13.93
C GLY A 188 -8.32 2.95 13.63
N GLN A 189 -9.02 4.00 14.05
CA GLN A 189 -10.46 4.17 13.89
C GLN A 189 -10.68 5.53 13.27
N THR A 190 -11.26 5.57 12.08
CA THR A 190 -11.62 6.82 11.43
C THR A 190 -12.94 6.71 10.68
N ARG A 191 -13.58 7.85 10.48
CA ARG A 191 -14.75 7.97 9.65
C ARG A 191 -14.44 8.87 8.47
N ILE A 192 -14.50 8.31 7.27
CA ILE A 192 -14.12 9.01 6.04
C ILE A 192 -15.36 9.27 5.20
N GLU A 193 -15.67 10.52 4.90
CA GLU A 193 -16.75 10.85 3.97
C GLU A 193 -16.41 10.33 2.57
N ARG A 194 -17.34 9.59 1.94
CA ARG A 194 -17.13 8.99 0.62
C ARG A 194 -16.86 10.05 -0.46
N SER A 195 -17.46 11.23 -0.32
CA SER A 195 -17.24 12.41 -1.18
C SER A 195 -15.77 12.83 -1.26
N VAL A 196 -15.00 12.68 -0.18
CA VAL A 196 -13.57 13.02 -0.13
C VAL A 196 -12.72 12.07 -0.97
N ILE A 197 -13.16 10.81 -1.12
CA ILE A 197 -12.46 9.79 -1.92
C ILE A 197 -12.85 9.91 -3.41
N GLU A 198 -14.09 10.28 -3.71
CA GLU A 198 -14.62 10.33 -5.09
C GLU A 198 -14.28 11.63 -5.85
N ALA A 199 -13.90 12.71 -5.16
CA ALA A 199 -13.72 14.05 -5.75
C ALA A 199 -12.46 14.24 -6.62
N SER A 200 -11.54 13.27 -6.70
CA SER A 200 -10.20 13.49 -7.28
C SER A 200 -9.93 12.77 -8.59
N ALA A 201 -10.91 12.51 -9.46
CA ALA A 201 -10.66 11.82 -10.73
C ALA A 201 -10.01 12.74 -11.79
N THR A 202 -8.67 12.70 -11.92
CA THR A 202 -7.93 13.23 -13.06
C THR A 202 -7.04 12.15 -13.71
N SER A 203 -6.19 12.54 -14.67
CA SER A 203 -5.45 11.64 -15.57
C SER A 203 -4.42 10.73 -14.89
N ASN A 204 -4.17 10.88 -13.58
CA ASN A 204 -3.19 10.11 -12.83
C ASN A 204 -3.84 9.35 -11.66
N ARG A 205 -4.63 8.32 -12.02
CA ARG A 205 -5.51 7.52 -11.16
C ARG A 205 -4.87 7.05 -9.84
N LEU A 206 -3.55 6.88 -9.80
CA LEU A 206 -2.81 6.46 -8.62
C LEU A 206 -2.66 7.58 -7.57
N ILE A 207 -2.14 8.74 -7.96
CA ILE A 207 -2.04 9.90 -7.05
C ILE A 207 -3.44 10.30 -6.63
N ASP A 208 -4.38 10.28 -7.57
CA ASP A 208 -5.79 10.57 -7.37
C ASP A 208 -6.49 9.62 -6.38
N CYS A 209 -5.93 8.44 -6.09
CA CYS A 209 -6.43 7.52 -5.08
C CYS A 209 -5.77 7.73 -3.72
N ILE A 210 -4.43 7.79 -3.67
CA ILE A 210 -3.68 7.83 -2.40
C ILE A 210 -3.67 9.24 -1.79
N LYS A 211 -3.59 10.29 -2.62
CA LYS A 211 -3.50 11.67 -2.14
C LYS A 211 -4.76 12.12 -1.40
N PRO A 212 -6.01 11.91 -1.89
CA PRO A 212 -7.19 12.27 -1.13
C PRO A 212 -7.29 11.48 0.18
N ALA A 213 -6.89 10.21 0.18
CA ALA A 213 -6.82 9.40 1.38
C ALA A 213 -5.85 9.99 2.40
N ALA A 214 -4.63 10.33 1.96
CA ALA A 214 -3.62 10.98 2.79
C ALA A 214 -4.13 12.31 3.37
N LEU A 215 -4.75 13.15 2.55
CA LEU A 215 -5.34 14.43 2.98
C LEU A 215 -6.49 14.23 3.98
N ALA A 216 -7.40 13.29 3.74
CA ALA A 216 -8.48 12.99 4.67
C ALA A 216 -7.93 12.58 6.05
N PHE A 217 -6.92 11.72 6.07
CA PHE A 217 -6.27 11.31 7.31
C PHE A 217 -5.52 12.45 8.00
N LEU A 218 -4.95 13.40 7.26
CA LEU A 218 -4.33 14.61 7.80
C LEU A 218 -5.35 15.57 8.42
N ASP A 219 -6.47 15.80 7.73
CA ASP A 219 -7.54 16.67 8.19
C ASP A 219 -8.16 16.12 9.48
N LEU A 220 -8.33 14.79 9.54
CA LEU A 220 -8.84 14.09 10.72
C LEU A 220 -7.84 14.11 11.89
N ALA A 221 -6.54 14.01 11.61
CA ALA A 221 -5.50 14.07 12.65
C ALA A 221 -5.23 15.50 13.16
N SER A 222 -5.52 16.52 12.36
CA SER A 222 -5.41 17.94 12.73
C SER A 222 -6.67 18.47 13.42
N SER A 223 -7.83 17.86 13.15
CA SER A 223 -9.08 18.08 13.88
C SER A 223 -9.00 17.43 15.27
N ASN A 224 -9.63 18.06 16.26
CA ASN A 224 -9.56 17.62 17.66
C ASN A 224 -9.91 16.12 17.80
N PRO A 225 -9.10 15.26 18.44
CA PRO A 225 -9.30 13.80 18.49
C PRO A 225 -10.58 13.35 19.22
N GLU A 226 -11.31 14.28 19.85
CA GLU A 226 -12.66 14.07 20.40
C GLU A 226 -13.76 14.00 19.33
N TYR A 227 -13.46 14.29 18.06
CA TYR A 227 -14.43 14.20 16.96
C TYR A 227 -15.08 12.80 16.82
N TYR A 228 -14.45 11.75 17.35
CA TYR A 228 -14.96 10.38 17.27
C TYR A 228 -16.16 10.07 18.18
N THR A 229 -16.36 10.79 19.28
CA THR A 229 -17.47 10.49 20.20
C THR A 229 -18.75 11.25 19.86
N THR A 230 -18.70 12.24 18.97
CA THR A 230 -19.82 13.19 18.77
C THR A 230 -20.36 13.28 17.34
N VAL A 231 -19.73 12.68 16.33
CA VAL A 231 -20.24 12.76 14.95
C VAL A 231 -21.47 11.85 14.78
N PRO A 232 -22.67 12.41 14.46
CA PRO A 232 -23.88 11.63 14.23
C PRO A 232 -23.69 10.58 13.14
N LYS A 233 -24.33 9.41 13.24
CA LYS A 233 -24.31 8.33 12.24
C LYS A 233 -24.89 8.76 10.88
N ASP A 234 -24.11 9.51 10.08
CA ASP A 234 -24.31 9.69 8.64
C ASP A 234 -24.16 8.38 7.82
N PRO A 235 -25.21 7.84 7.21
CA PRO A 235 -25.14 6.61 6.42
C PRO A 235 -24.19 6.69 5.20
N THR A 236 -23.68 7.87 4.84
CA THR A 236 -22.77 8.07 3.69
C THR A 236 -21.28 8.02 4.03
N ALA A 237 -20.93 8.00 5.32
CA ALA A 237 -19.54 7.99 5.76
C ALA A 237 -19.02 6.57 6.05
N LEU A 238 -17.78 6.31 5.65
CA LEU A 238 -17.10 5.02 5.75
C LEU A 238 -16.47 4.85 7.13
N ASP A 239 -16.97 3.90 7.92
CA ASP A 239 -16.37 3.54 9.21
C ASP A 239 -15.15 2.61 8.99
N PHE A 240 -13.97 3.20 9.09
CA PHE A 240 -12.70 2.50 9.12
C PHE A 240 -12.36 2.15 10.57
N LYS A 241 -12.13 0.87 10.86
CA LYS A 241 -11.80 0.39 12.21
C LYS A 241 -10.82 -0.77 12.15
N LEU A 242 -9.70 -0.64 12.85
CA LEU A 242 -8.77 -1.74 13.09
C LEU A 242 -9.03 -2.31 14.47
N GLN A 243 -8.96 -3.63 14.56
CA GLN A 243 -8.80 -4.31 15.84
C GLN A 243 -7.43 -4.00 16.43
N GLN A 244 -7.28 -4.14 17.76
CA GLN A 244 -6.05 -3.79 18.48
C GLN A 244 -4.79 -4.45 17.87
N LYS A 245 -4.92 -5.71 17.43
CA LYS A 245 -3.83 -6.44 16.77
C LYS A 245 -3.40 -5.78 15.46
N SER A 246 -4.36 -5.36 14.64
CA SER A 246 -4.12 -4.73 13.34
C SER A 246 -3.68 -3.27 13.47
N TYR A 247 -4.15 -2.57 14.51
CA TYR A 247 -3.63 -1.26 14.88
C TYR A 247 -2.15 -1.33 15.30
N SER A 248 -1.79 -2.36 16.07
CA SER A 248 -0.39 -2.62 16.44
C SER A 248 0.50 -2.87 15.22
N LEU A 249 -0.06 -3.44 14.13
CA LEU A 249 0.66 -3.59 12.87
C LEU A 249 0.94 -2.24 12.19
N ALA A 250 0.03 -1.27 12.27
CA ALA A 250 0.25 0.08 11.74
C ALA A 250 1.32 0.84 12.53
N ILE A 251 1.33 0.71 13.86
CA ILE A 251 2.40 1.25 14.72
C ILE A 251 3.76 0.62 14.37
N ASN A 252 3.79 -0.70 14.20
CA ASN A 252 5.00 -1.41 13.81
C ASN A 252 5.47 -0.99 12.40
N ALA A 253 4.54 -0.76 11.48
CA ALA A 253 4.85 -0.25 10.14
C ALA A 253 5.60 1.09 10.19
N LEU A 254 5.09 2.06 10.96
CA LEU A 254 5.78 3.35 11.16
C LEU A 254 7.17 3.17 11.75
N SER A 255 7.32 2.26 12.72
CA SER A 255 8.60 1.98 13.36
C SER A 255 9.61 1.36 12.40
N ILE A 256 9.17 0.40 11.57
CA ILE A 256 10.00 -0.22 10.53
C ILE A 256 10.40 0.83 9.48
N ILE A 257 9.48 1.66 9.01
CA ILE A 257 9.77 2.72 8.04
C ILE A 257 10.78 3.71 8.63
N ALA A 258 10.55 4.22 9.83
CA ALA A 258 11.44 5.17 10.51
C ALA A 258 12.87 4.63 10.67
N THR A 259 13.00 3.32 10.93
CA THR A 259 14.31 2.67 11.07
C THR A 259 14.92 2.27 9.72
N ALA A 260 14.15 2.01 8.66
CA ALA A 260 14.70 1.65 7.36
C ALA A 260 14.95 2.86 6.43
N ARG A 261 14.24 3.97 6.67
CA ARG A 261 14.17 5.16 5.83
C ARG A 261 14.22 6.40 6.74
N SER A 262 15.44 6.87 7.04
CA SER A 262 15.68 7.88 8.09
C SER A 262 14.96 9.21 7.87
N GLY A 263 14.62 9.54 6.61
CA GLY A 263 13.81 10.72 6.29
C GLY A 263 12.46 10.76 7.02
N TYR A 264 11.88 9.61 7.34
CA TYR A 264 10.60 9.53 8.05
C TYR A 264 10.73 9.46 9.57
N PHE A 265 11.95 9.41 10.12
CA PHE A 265 12.18 9.16 11.54
C PHE A 265 11.51 10.21 12.43
N HIS A 266 11.70 11.50 12.10
CA HIS A 266 11.17 12.59 12.92
C HIS A 266 9.64 12.58 12.97
N GLU A 267 8.98 12.43 11.82
CA GLU A 267 7.52 12.41 11.74
C GLU A 267 6.92 11.19 12.42
N ALA A 268 7.50 10.01 12.20
CA ALA A 268 7.06 8.79 12.86
C ALA A 268 7.23 8.88 14.38
N ALA A 269 8.37 9.36 14.87
CA ALA A 269 8.63 9.54 16.30
C ALA A 269 7.65 10.53 16.93
N THR A 270 7.39 11.67 16.27
CA THR A 270 6.44 12.68 16.73
C THR A 270 5.01 12.12 16.80
N SER A 271 4.58 11.41 15.76
CA SER A 271 3.26 10.77 15.70
C SER A 271 3.08 9.74 16.83
N LEU A 272 4.07 8.86 17.01
CA LEU A 272 4.06 7.84 18.07
C LEU A 272 4.10 8.46 19.47
N ALA A 273 4.90 9.51 19.68
CA ALA A 273 4.97 10.23 20.95
C ALA A 273 3.64 10.91 21.29
N ARG A 274 3.00 11.59 20.32
CA ARG A 274 1.67 12.16 20.49
C ARG A 274 0.67 11.08 20.91
N ARG A 275 0.71 9.92 20.25
CA ARG A 275 -0.22 8.84 20.57
C ARG A 275 0.04 8.16 21.90
N ALA A 276 1.29 8.12 22.36
CA ALA A 276 1.62 7.65 23.70
C ALA A 276 1.07 8.59 24.78
N GLN A 277 1.02 9.90 24.52
CA GLN A 277 0.45 10.89 25.43
C GLN A 277 -1.08 10.83 25.48
N THR A 278 -1.73 10.55 24.35
CA THR A 278 -3.18 10.39 24.24
C THR A 278 -3.50 9.02 23.65
N PRO A 279 -3.50 7.93 24.44
CA PRO A 279 -3.78 6.60 23.91
C PRO A 279 -5.23 6.47 23.43
N PRO A 280 -5.53 5.54 22.49
CA PRO A 280 -6.91 5.23 22.12
C PRO A 280 -7.66 4.76 23.36
N LEU A 281 -8.78 5.41 23.68
CA LEU A 281 -9.71 4.86 24.66
C LEU A 281 -10.24 3.54 24.10
N PRO A 282 -10.29 2.46 24.89
CA PRO A 282 -10.88 1.21 24.44
C PRO A 282 -12.31 1.47 24.02
N SER A 283 -12.66 1.09 22.79
CA SER A 283 -14.02 1.20 22.25
C SER A 283 -14.98 0.49 23.20
N GLY A 284 -15.74 1.26 23.97
CA GLY A 284 -16.68 0.73 24.94
C GLY A 284 -17.90 0.15 24.26
N ASP A 285 -17.90 -1.17 24.03
CA ASP A 285 -19.13 -1.95 24.14
C ASP A 285 -19.24 -2.40 25.61
N GLY A 286 -20.04 -1.66 26.37
CA GLY A 286 -20.49 -2.06 27.71
C GLY A 286 -19.53 -1.80 28.86
N LEU A 287 -19.65 -0.61 29.48
CA LEU A 287 -19.51 -0.45 30.93
C LEU A 287 -20.30 0.78 31.33
N HIS A 288 -21.60 0.56 31.57
CA HIS A 288 -22.39 1.47 32.37
C HIS A 288 -21.64 1.73 33.68
N ARG A 289 -21.35 3.01 33.91
CA ARG A 289 -21.14 3.56 35.24
C ARG A 289 -22.30 3.11 36.14
N SER A 290 -21.97 2.48 37.26
CA SER A 290 -22.66 2.65 38.55
C SER A 290 -21.75 2.03 39.61
N GLY A 291 -21.26 2.70 40.64
CA GLY A 291 -21.44 4.07 41.11
C GLY A 291 -20.50 4.24 42.30
N ALA A 292 -20.05 5.47 42.51
CA ALA A 292 -19.68 5.98 43.83
C ALA A 292 -20.74 7.02 44.18
#